data_AF-A0A7K5Q9F8-F1
#
_entry.id   AF-A0A7K5Q9F8-F1
#
_cell.length_a   1.000
_cell.length_b   1.000
_cell.length_c   1.000
_cell.angle_alpha   90.00
_cell.angle_beta   90.00
_cell.angle_gamma   90.00
#
_symmetry.space_group_name_H-M   'P 1'
#
loop_
_entity.id
_entity.type
_entity.pdbx_description
1 polymer ?
#
loop_
_entity_poly.entity_id
_entity_poly.type
_entity_poly.pdbx_seq_one_letter_code
_entity_poly.pdbx_strand_id
1 'polypeptide(L)' 'CPQVASLVDPNQLFGLSTAEPGQFFVNVRFDGILGLGYPNLAADGITPVFDNLVNRSLLRESLFSVYL' A
#
# COMPACT_ATOMS: atom_id res chain seq x y z
N CYS A 1 -3.88 13.03 -4.71
CA CYS A 1 -3.83 11.71 -5.38
C CYS A 1 -2.88 10.80 -4.60
N PRO A 2 -3.15 9.50 -4.47
CA PRO A 2 -2.24 8.56 -3.81
C PRO A 2 -0.84 8.60 -4.44
N GLN A 3 0.18 8.65 -3.59
CA GLN A 3 1.57 8.89 -3.96
C GLN A 3 2.51 8.18 -3.00
N VAL A 4 3.55 7.54 -3.54
CA VAL A 4 4.68 7.00 -2.78
C VAL A 4 5.96 7.65 -3.32
N ALA A 5 6.63 8.46 -2.49
CA ALA A 5 7.74 9.32 -2.93
C ALA A 5 7.36 10.16 -4.17
N SER A 6 7.96 9.93 -5.33
CA SER A 6 7.64 10.61 -6.59
C SER A 6 6.71 9.82 -7.51
N LEU A 7 6.29 8.61 -7.12
CA LEU A 7 5.43 7.73 -7.91
C LEU A 7 3.96 8.02 -7.58
N VAL A 8 3.17 8.30 -8.60
CA VAL A 8 1.76 8.69 -8.46
C VAL A 8 0.87 7.66 -9.19
N ASP A 9 -0.08 7.07 -8.47
CA ASP A 9 -1.19 6.32 -9.06
C ASP A 9 -2.53 6.94 -8.64
N PRO A 10 -3.22 7.65 -9.56
CA PRO A 10 -4.49 8.28 -9.23
C PRO A 10 -5.64 7.30 -8.99
N ASN A 11 -5.54 6.03 -9.42
CA ASN A 11 -6.61 5.04 -9.26
C ASN A 11 -6.30 3.96 -8.22
N GLN A 12 -5.31 4.18 -7.35
CA GLN A 12 -5.03 3.24 -6.27
C GLN A 12 -6.22 3.21 -5.30
N LEU A 13 -6.84 2.04 -5.17
CA LEU A 13 -7.84 1.78 -4.13
C LEU A 13 -7.15 1.47 -2.80
N PHE A 14 -7.76 1.89 -1.69
CA PHE A 14 -7.30 1.57 -0.34
C PHE A 14 -8.50 1.43 0.60
N GLY A 15 -8.31 0.67 1.67
CA GLY A 15 -9.32 0.53 2.71
C GLY A 15 -9.30 1.74 3.64
N LEU A 16 -10.49 2.27 3.97
CA LEU A 16 -10.66 3.25 5.03
C LEU A 16 -11.12 2.52 6.29
N SER A 17 -10.26 2.45 7.29
CA SER A 17 -10.62 1.90 8.60
C SER A 17 -11.63 2.82 9.30
N THR A 18 -12.79 2.30 9.65
CA THR A 18 -13.83 3.03 10.41
C THR A 18 -13.87 2.61 11.88
N ALA A 19 -13.24 1.48 12.20
CA ALA A 19 -13.12 0.95 13.55
C ALA A 19 -11.84 0.12 13.66
N GLU A 20 -11.03 0.42 14.67
CA GLU A 20 -9.79 -0.30 14.96
C GLU A 20 -9.88 -0.94 16.34
N PRO A 21 -9.85 -2.28 16.45
CA PRO A 21 -10.00 -2.94 17.72
C PRO A 21 -8.73 -2.81 18.58
N GLY A 22 -8.94 -2.60 19.89
CA GLY A 22 -7.87 -2.63 20.89
C GLY A 22 -7.15 -1.30 21.09
N GLN A 23 -6.07 -1.34 21.88
CA GLN A 23 -5.30 -0.15 22.29
C GLN A 23 -4.00 0.02 21.49
N PHE A 24 -3.66 -0.91 20.61
CA PHE A 24 -2.41 -0.87 19.84
C PHE A 24 -2.35 0.41 19.00
N PHE A 25 -3.38 0.67 18.20
CA PHE A 25 -3.45 1.85 17.33
C PHE A 25 -3.59 3.18 18.08
N VAL A 26 -3.85 3.17 19.40
CA VAL A 26 -3.94 4.39 20.21
C VAL A 26 -2.57 5.01 20.47
N ASN A 27 -1.52 4.20 20.53
CA ASN A 27 -0.18 4.62 20.96
C ASN A 27 0.90 4.52 19.87
N VAL A 28 0.54 4.07 18.67
CA VAL A 28 1.48 4.02 17.54
C VAL A 28 1.70 5.41 16.94
N ARG A 29 2.84 5.60 16.27
CA ARG A 29 3.17 6.86 15.57
C ARG A 29 2.81 6.86 14.09
N PHE A 30 2.33 5.74 13.54
CA PHE A 30 1.96 5.63 12.14
C PHE A 30 0.44 5.64 12.01
N ASP A 31 -0.07 6.21 10.91
CA ASP A 31 -1.52 6.37 10.69
C ASP A 31 -2.14 5.21 9.90
N GLY A 32 -1.32 4.34 9.31
CA GLY A 32 -1.81 3.22 8.52
C GLY A 32 -0.69 2.30 8.05
N ILE A 33 -1.08 1.27 7.29
CA ILE A 33 -0.19 0.23 6.78
C ILE A 33 -0.29 0.20 5.25
N LEU A 34 0.86 0.19 4.59
CA LEU A 34 0.96 -0.07 3.16
C LEU A 34 1.44 -1.51 2.97
N GLY A 35 0.55 -2.39 2.52
CA GLY A 35 0.88 -3.79 2.23
C GLY A 35 1.71 -3.92 0.96
N LEU A 36 2.83 -4.65 1.04
CA LEU A 36 3.72 -4.99 -0.08
C LEU A 36 3.69 -6.49 -0.44
N GLY A 37 2.68 -7.20 0.06
CA GLY A 37 2.45 -8.62 -0.24
C GLY A 37 1.74 -8.85 -1.56
N TYR A 38 1.63 -10.12 -1.96
CA TYR A 38 0.99 -10.54 -3.21
C TYR A 38 -0.53 -10.24 -3.25
N PRO A 39 -1.12 -10.03 -4.45
CA PRO A 39 -2.54 -9.71 -4.61
C PRO A 39 -3.52 -10.72 -4.01
N ASN A 40 -3.12 -12.00 -3.91
CA ASN A 40 -3.96 -13.04 -3.32
C ASN A 40 -4.20 -12.89 -1.81
N LEU A 41 -3.40 -12.06 -1.13
CA LEU A 41 -3.57 -11.73 0.29
C LEU A 41 -4.37 -10.43 0.49
N ALA A 42 -4.65 -9.69 -0.59
CA ALA A 42 -5.37 -8.44 -0.48
C ALA A 42 -6.84 -8.69 -0.15
N ALA A 43 -7.37 -7.92 0.81
CA ALA A 43 -8.80 -7.89 1.08
C ALA A 43 -9.55 -7.46 -0.19
N ASP A 44 -10.72 -8.07 -0.41
CA ASP A 44 -11.63 -7.78 -1.52
C ASP A 44 -10.98 -7.87 -2.92
N GLY A 45 -9.85 -8.57 -3.05
CA GLY A 45 -9.11 -8.73 -4.31
C GLY A 45 -8.54 -7.42 -4.86
N ILE A 46 -8.36 -6.41 -4.01
CA ILE A 46 -7.85 -5.10 -4.43
C ILE A 46 -6.38 -5.23 -4.87
N THR A 47 -6.04 -4.67 -6.04
CA THR A 47 -4.67 -4.63 -6.53
C THR A 47 -3.75 -3.83 -5.58
N PRO A 48 -2.68 -4.43 -5.04
CA PRO A 48 -1.72 -3.73 -4.20
C PRO A 48 -0.99 -2.60 -4.93
N VAL A 49 -0.40 -1.69 -4.14
CA VAL A 49 0.31 -0.52 -4.67
C VAL A 49 1.44 -0.93 -5.61
N PHE A 50 2.25 -1.90 -5.20
CA PHE A 50 3.41 -2.31 -5.99
C PHE A 50 3.00 -2.90 -7.34
N ASP A 51 2.00 -3.79 -7.37
CA ASP A 51 1.45 -4.37 -8.60
C ASP A 51 0.91 -3.28 -9.54
N ASN A 52 0.21 -2.27 -9.02
CA ASN A 52 -0.25 -1.14 -9.83
C ASN A 52 0.91 -0.33 -10.43
N LEU A 53 1.97 -0.08 -9.66
CA LEU A 53 3.17 0.62 -10.15
C LEU A 53 3.88 -0.18 -11.25
N VAL A 54 3.95 -1.51 -11.11
CA VAL A 54 4.49 -2.41 -12.15
C VAL A 54 3.61 -2.39 -13.40
N ASN A 55 2.29 -2.58 -13.26
CA ASN A 55 1.35 -2.65 -14.38
C ASN A 55 1.28 -1.35 -15.19
N ARG A 56 1.57 -0.20 -14.57
CA ARG A 56 1.62 1.12 -15.21
C ARG A 56 3.01 1.49 -15.74
N SER A 57 3.98 0.58 -15.63
CA SER A 57 5.37 0.82 -16.04
C SER A 57 5.99 2.06 -15.38
N LEU A 58 5.65 2.31 -14.11
CA LEU A 58 6.19 3.44 -13.34
C LEU A 58 7.54 3.12 -12.67
N LEU A 59 7.96 1.85 -12.74
CA LEU A 59 9.21 1.37 -12.19
C LEU A 59 10.17 0.99 -13.32
N ARG A 60 11.48 1.18 -13.07
CA ARG A 60 12.53 0.70 -13.98
C ARG A 60 12.67 -0.81 -13.96
N GLU A 61 12.52 -1.40 -12.78
CA GLU A 61 12.60 -2.84 -12.53
C GLU A 61 11.43 -3.26 -11.63
N SER A 62 10.87 -4.43 -11.86
CA SER A 62 9.75 -4.98 -11.09
C SER A 62 10.21 -5.61 -9.76
N LEU A 63 11.07 -4.90 -9.02
CA LEU A 63 11.54 -5.27 -7.70
C LEU A 63 11.62 -4.06 -6.77
N PHE A 64 11.58 -4.31 -5.47
CA PHE A 64 11.88 -3.32 -4.45
C PHE A 64 12.82 -3.94 -3.41
N SER A 65 13.50 -3.09 -2.64
CA SER A 65 14.36 -3.52 -1.54
C SER A 65 14.14 -2.62 -0.33
N VAL A 66 14.48 -3.14 0.85
CA VAL A 66 14.37 -2.42 2.11
C VAL A 66 15.72 -2.50 2.81
N TYR A 67 16.18 -1.37 3.33
CA TYR A 67 17.32 -1.27 4.23
C TYR A 67 16.81 -0.69 5.55
N LEU A 68 17.12 -1.34 6.67
CA LEU A 68 16.66 -0.97 8.02
C LEU A 68 17.86 -0.67 8.91
#